data_AF-A0A537TGL4-F1
#
_entry.id   AF-A0A537TGL4-F1
#
_cell.length_a   1.000
_cell.length_b   1.000
_cell.length_c   1.000
_cell.angle_alpha   90.00
_cell.angle_beta   90.00
_cell.angle_gamma   90.00
#
_symmetry.space_group_name_H-M   'P 1'
#
loop_
_entity.id
_entity.type
_entity.pdbx_description
1 polymer ?
#
loop_
_entity_poly.entity_id
_entity_poly.type
_entity_poly.pdbx_seq_one_letter_code
_entity_poly.pdbx_strand_id
1 'polypeptide(L)'
;MAANNSKNATSAHPQSLQNLRSPSDLITSLTEPSGFGCKVTIVEIPAIGLRYRRTFAHLQLKPPAHVPEDRWRQCVEDGRAFLHQWGESAPRLGWTSADLFSLAPVPDTPHPSYRRLSRYDQTGLIWLLERRPVVALTEATASIRNPSGSITVFRKNNRPAYGPPGDGLDDFK
;
A
#
# COMPACT_ATOMS: atom_id res chain seq x y z
N MET A 1 -17.54 -74.60 -30.52
CA MET A 1 -16.33 -73.94 -31.06
C MET A 1 -15.55 -73.39 -29.88
N ALA A 2 -14.26 -73.74 -29.80
CA ALA A 2 -13.39 -73.60 -28.65
C ALA A 2 -12.32 -72.52 -28.86
N ALA A 3 -11.64 -72.18 -27.75
CA ALA A 3 -10.24 -71.72 -27.61
C ALA A 3 -9.89 -70.21 -27.69
N ASN A 4 -9.73 -69.61 -26.50
CA ASN A 4 -8.49 -69.12 -25.85
C ASN A 4 -7.37 -68.33 -26.58
N ASN A 5 -6.79 -67.41 -25.76
CA ASN A 5 -5.37 -66.95 -25.65
C ASN A 5 -5.02 -65.62 -26.36
N SER A 6 -4.68 -64.49 -25.70
CA SER A 6 -3.56 -64.08 -24.81
C SER A 6 -2.23 -63.67 -25.52
N LYS A 7 -1.71 -62.48 -25.16
CA LYS A 7 -0.32 -61.94 -25.28
C LYS A 7 0.08 -61.42 -26.69
N ASN A 8 0.88 -60.38 -26.90
CA ASN A 8 1.76 -59.57 -26.06
C ASN A 8 2.14 -58.24 -26.77
N ALA A 9 2.75 -57.34 -26.02
CA ALA A 9 3.28 -56.00 -26.30
C ALA A 9 4.20 -55.81 -27.54
N THR A 10 4.34 -54.56 -28.01
CA THR A 10 5.61 -53.76 -27.95
C THR A 10 5.72 -52.64 -29.00
N SER A 11 6.04 -51.43 -28.51
CA SER A 11 6.84 -50.33 -29.12
C SER A 11 6.19 -49.26 -30.01
N ALA A 12 6.73 -48.05 -29.79
CA ALA A 12 6.92 -46.91 -30.69
C ALA A 12 5.84 -45.81 -30.76
N HIS A 13 6.14 -44.77 -29.97
CA HIS A 13 5.96 -43.34 -30.23
C HIS A 13 6.16 -42.96 -31.73
N PRO A 14 5.48 -41.92 -32.28
CA PRO A 14 5.89 -40.53 -31.97
C PRO A 14 4.77 -39.47 -31.87
N GLN A 15 4.98 -38.54 -30.94
CA GLN A 15 4.85 -37.08 -31.08
C GLN A 15 3.55 -36.50 -31.67
N SER A 16 2.68 -35.95 -30.79
CA SER A 16 1.77 -34.85 -31.17
C SER A 16 1.96 -33.68 -30.20
N LEU A 17 2.60 -32.65 -30.73
CA LEU A 17 2.72 -31.30 -30.19
C LEU A 17 1.33 -30.67 -30.08
N GLN A 18 0.83 -30.40 -28.87
CA GLN A 18 -0.08 -29.28 -28.65
C GLN A 18 0.22 -28.60 -27.30
N ASN A 19 0.89 -27.45 -27.45
CA ASN A 19 1.11 -26.42 -26.46
C ASN A 19 -0.20 -26.00 -25.79
N LEU A 20 -0.13 -25.75 -24.47
CA LEU A 20 -0.59 -24.51 -23.84
C LEU A 20 0.14 -24.42 -22.49
N ARG A 21 1.39 -23.94 -22.57
CA ARG A 21 2.25 -23.71 -21.42
C ARG A 21 1.83 -22.38 -20.78
N SER A 22 1.46 -22.47 -19.51
CA SER A 22 1.19 -21.36 -18.60
C SER A 22 2.28 -20.27 -18.71
N PRO A 23 1.94 -19.00 -18.95
CA PRO A 23 2.88 -17.90 -18.80
C PRO A 23 2.74 -17.34 -17.39
N SER A 24 3.78 -17.49 -16.57
CA SER A 24 4.19 -16.58 -15.48
C SER A 24 4.74 -17.38 -14.30
N ASP A 25 6.01 -17.76 -14.40
CA ASP A 25 6.91 -17.89 -13.26
C ASP A 25 8.35 -17.72 -13.80
N LEU A 26 8.63 -16.53 -14.30
CA LEU A 26 10.02 -16.10 -14.50
C LEU A 26 10.45 -15.32 -13.26
N ILE A 27 10.79 -16.05 -12.21
CA ILE A 27 11.65 -15.53 -11.15
C ILE A 27 13.06 -15.46 -11.75
N THR A 28 13.43 -14.30 -12.28
CA THR A 28 14.82 -13.98 -12.59
C THR A 28 15.46 -13.41 -11.34
N SER A 29 16.18 -14.24 -10.59
CA SER A 29 17.20 -13.78 -9.64
C SER A 29 18.29 -13.05 -10.42
N LEU A 30 18.31 -11.72 -10.34
CA LEU A 30 19.43 -10.91 -10.78
C LEU A 30 20.39 -10.74 -9.60
N THR A 31 21.55 -11.39 -9.74
CA THR A 31 22.73 -11.25 -8.88
C THR A 31 23.17 -9.78 -8.79
N GLU A 32 23.61 -9.39 -7.60
CA GLU A 32 23.96 -8.05 -7.17
C GLU A 32 25.05 -7.37 -8.01
N PRO A 33 24.91 -6.05 -8.28
CA PRO A 33 26.05 -5.16 -8.38
C PRO A 33 26.23 -4.42 -7.04
N SER A 34 27.36 -4.67 -6.40
CA SER A 34 27.83 -3.98 -5.21
C SER A 34 28.07 -2.49 -5.50
N GLY A 35 27.30 -1.62 -4.83
CA GLY A 35 27.49 -0.17 -4.85
C GLY A 35 26.24 0.58 -4.39
N PHE A 36 26.13 0.84 -3.08
CA PHE A 36 24.99 1.51 -2.43
C PHE A 36 23.62 0.95 -2.85
N GLY A 37 23.32 -0.25 -2.37
CA GLY A 37 22.05 -0.92 -2.60
C GLY A 37 20.88 -0.12 -2.07
N CYS A 38 20.34 0.78 -2.90
CA CYS A 38 18.98 1.27 -2.72
C CYS A 38 18.09 0.04 -2.96
N LYS A 39 17.68 -0.62 -1.89
CA LYS A 39 16.81 -1.79 -1.94
C LYS A 39 15.44 -1.32 -2.42
N VAL A 40 15.25 -1.28 -3.73
CA VAL A 40 13.97 -0.98 -4.35
C VAL A 40 13.08 -2.21 -4.18
N THR A 41 12.35 -2.27 -3.06
CA THR A 41 11.22 -3.17 -2.96
C THR A 41 10.11 -2.62 -3.84
N ILE A 42 9.87 -3.27 -4.98
CA ILE A 42 8.66 -3.04 -5.76
C ILE A 42 7.51 -3.58 -4.91
N VAL A 43 6.89 -2.68 -4.18
CA VAL A 43 5.64 -2.96 -3.49
C VAL A 43 4.57 -2.89 -4.55
N GLU A 44 3.96 -4.03 -4.84
CA GLU A 44 2.81 -4.10 -5.73
C GLU A 44 1.69 -3.27 -5.13
N ILE A 45 1.56 -2.03 -5.60
CA ILE A 45 0.39 -1.22 -5.35
C ILE A 45 -0.67 -1.74 -6.33
N PRO A 46 -1.73 -2.43 -5.88
CA PRO A 46 -2.75 -2.92 -6.77
C PRO A 46 -3.32 -1.75 -7.59
N ALA A 47 -3.62 -1.99 -8.87
CA ALA A 47 -4.12 -0.98 -9.82
C ALA A 47 -5.37 -0.23 -9.33
N ILE A 48 -6.03 -0.80 -8.32
CA ILE A 48 -7.17 -0.32 -7.53
C ILE A 48 -6.91 1.07 -6.89
N GLY A 49 -5.65 1.46 -6.63
CA GLY A 49 -5.27 2.69 -5.92
C GLY A 49 -4.56 3.77 -6.74
N LEU A 50 -4.78 3.85 -8.06
CA LEU A 50 -4.02 4.75 -8.97
C LEU A 50 -3.87 6.20 -8.47
N ARG A 51 -4.90 6.76 -7.84
CA ARG A 51 -4.86 8.12 -7.29
C ARG A 51 -3.79 8.31 -6.20
N TYR A 52 -3.62 7.30 -5.35
CA TYR A 52 -2.70 7.35 -4.22
C TYR A 52 -1.30 6.85 -4.56
N ARG A 53 -1.14 6.18 -5.71
CA ARG A 53 0.09 5.47 -6.08
C ARG A 53 1.33 6.33 -6.00
N ARG A 54 1.28 7.57 -6.52
CA ARG A 54 2.45 8.47 -6.55
C ARG A 54 2.87 8.90 -5.14
N THR A 55 1.91 9.39 -4.37
CA THR A 55 2.13 9.85 -2.98
C THR A 55 2.59 8.70 -2.11
N PHE A 56 1.95 7.53 -2.22
CA PHE A 56 2.31 6.36 -1.44
C PHE A 56 3.66 5.77 -1.85
N ALA A 57 4.01 5.78 -3.15
CA ALA A 57 5.35 5.40 -3.60
C ALA A 57 6.41 6.31 -2.99
N HIS A 58 6.18 7.64 -2.96
CA HIS A 58 7.12 8.57 -2.34
C HIS A 58 7.27 8.31 -0.84
N LEU A 59 6.15 8.10 -0.13
CA LEU A 59 6.16 7.75 1.30
C LEU A 59 6.98 6.48 1.57
N GLN A 60 7.02 5.51 0.65
CA GLN A 60 7.78 4.27 0.84
C GLN A 60 9.30 4.41 0.66
N LEU A 61 9.78 5.49 0.03
CA LEU A 61 11.20 5.65 -0.28
C LEU A 61 12.04 6.06 0.94
N LYS A 62 11.50 6.95 1.78
CA LYS A 62 12.21 7.47 2.95
C LYS A 62 11.24 7.94 4.04
N PRO A 63 11.64 7.88 5.32
CA PRO A 63 10.87 8.51 6.38
C PRO A 63 10.81 10.04 6.17
N PRO A 64 9.63 10.65 6.32
CA PRO A 64 9.51 12.11 6.34
C PRO A 64 10.31 12.73 7.49
N ALA A 65 10.74 13.99 7.33
CA ALA A 65 11.50 14.69 8.37
C ALA A 65 10.77 14.68 9.72
N HIS A 66 11.53 14.49 10.81
CA HIS A 66 11.03 14.43 12.20
C HIS A 66 9.97 13.35 12.46
N VAL A 67 9.92 12.31 11.63
CA VAL A 67 9.15 11.08 11.87
C VAL A 67 10.10 9.95 12.27
N PRO A 68 9.92 9.33 13.45
CA PRO A 68 10.71 8.16 13.84
C PRO A 68 10.57 7.01 12.83
N GLU A 69 11.66 6.28 12.56
CA GLU A 69 11.69 5.24 11.53
C GLU A 69 10.66 4.13 11.79
N ASP A 70 10.51 3.68 13.04
CA ASP A 70 9.52 2.66 13.41
C ASP A 70 8.08 3.11 13.11
N ARG A 71 7.79 4.40 13.33
CA ARG A 71 6.48 4.99 13.05
C ARG A 71 6.22 5.07 11.55
N TRP A 72 7.24 5.42 10.79
CA TRP A 72 7.17 5.44 9.34
C TRP A 72 6.95 4.05 8.74
N ARG A 73 7.72 3.04 9.17
CA ARG A 73 7.53 1.65 8.72
C ARG A 73 6.12 1.15 9.02
N GLN A 74 5.61 1.45 10.21
CA GLN A 74 4.23 1.11 10.57
C GLN A 74 3.20 1.79 9.67
N CYS A 75 3.38 3.10 9.40
CA CYS A 75 2.52 3.86 8.50
C CYS A 75 2.51 3.29 7.08
N VAL A 76 3.66 2.83 6.58
CA VAL A 76 3.75 2.17 5.28
C VAL A 76 2.92 0.88 5.26
N GLU A 77 3.05 0.02 6.26
CA GLU A 77 2.28 -1.23 6.34
C GLU A 77 0.77 -0.97 6.50
N ASP A 78 0.39 -0.02 7.36
CA ASP A 78 -1.00 0.40 7.54
C ASP A 78 -1.57 0.99 6.24
N GLY A 79 -0.76 1.74 5.49
CA GLY A 79 -1.12 2.28 4.18
C GLY A 79 -1.35 1.19 3.13
N ARG A 80 -0.53 0.13 3.12
CA ARG A 80 -0.78 -1.03 2.24
C ARG A 80 -2.10 -1.71 2.55
N ALA A 81 -2.34 -1.99 3.84
CA ALA A 81 -3.57 -2.64 4.28
C ALA A 81 -4.81 -1.79 3.95
N PHE A 82 -4.73 -0.47 4.18
CA PHE A 82 -5.79 0.45 3.82
C PHE A 82 -6.06 0.47 2.31
N LEU A 83 -5.02 0.60 1.49
CA LEU A 83 -5.16 0.65 0.03
C LEU A 83 -5.68 -0.66 -0.56
N HIS A 84 -5.31 -1.80 0.02
CA HIS A 84 -5.84 -3.10 -0.36
C HIS A 84 -7.36 -3.17 -0.12
N GLN A 85 -7.83 -2.68 1.03
CA GLN A 85 -9.24 -2.76 1.41
C GLN A 85 -10.12 -1.65 0.81
N TRP A 86 -9.59 -0.42 0.73
CA TRP A 86 -10.36 0.79 0.45
C TRP A 86 -9.86 1.57 -0.76
N GLY A 87 -8.82 1.10 -1.46
CA GLY A 87 -8.18 1.82 -2.57
C GLY A 87 -9.14 2.25 -3.68
N GLU A 88 -10.17 1.46 -3.96
CA GLU A 88 -11.19 1.72 -4.98
C GLU A 88 -12.33 2.59 -4.48
N SER A 89 -12.78 2.36 -3.25
CA SER A 89 -13.92 3.05 -2.65
C SER A 89 -13.56 4.44 -2.15
N ALA A 90 -12.36 4.60 -1.57
CA ALA A 90 -11.94 5.86 -0.96
C ALA A 90 -11.95 7.04 -1.97
N PRO A 91 -11.41 6.93 -3.20
CA PRO A 91 -11.50 7.99 -4.19
C PRO A 91 -12.94 8.32 -4.61
N ARG A 92 -13.80 7.29 -4.72
CA ARG A 92 -15.24 7.46 -5.05
C ARG A 92 -16.00 8.19 -3.95
N LEU A 93 -15.58 7.99 -2.70
CA LEU A 93 -16.05 8.71 -1.52
C LEU A 93 -15.36 10.09 -1.35
N GLY A 94 -14.55 10.52 -2.32
CA GLY A 94 -13.92 11.84 -2.29
C GLY A 94 -12.68 11.95 -1.40
N TRP A 95 -12.13 10.85 -0.89
CA TRP A 95 -10.86 10.87 -0.16
C TRP A 95 -9.70 11.20 -1.11
N THR A 96 -8.81 12.06 -0.65
CA THR A 96 -7.65 12.56 -1.38
C THR A 96 -6.36 12.05 -0.74
N SER A 97 -5.24 12.16 -1.46
CA SER A 97 -3.93 11.84 -0.89
C SER A 97 -3.61 12.69 0.34
N ALA A 98 -4.08 13.95 0.39
CA ALA A 98 -3.94 14.80 1.57
C ALA A 98 -4.67 14.20 2.78
N ASP A 99 -5.92 13.76 2.61
CA ASP A 99 -6.71 13.20 3.73
C ASP A 99 -6.08 11.94 4.33
N LEU A 100 -5.38 11.15 3.50
CA LEU A 100 -4.78 9.89 3.91
C LEU A 100 -3.35 10.05 4.43
N PHE A 101 -2.53 10.87 3.77
CA PHE A 101 -1.08 10.91 3.96
C PHE A 101 -0.53 12.23 4.49
N SER A 102 -1.35 13.29 4.64
CA SER A 102 -0.86 14.61 5.05
C SER A 102 -0.08 14.57 6.36
N LEU A 103 0.87 15.47 6.51
CA LEU A 103 1.62 15.67 7.74
C LEU A 103 1.65 17.16 8.08
N ALA A 104 1.72 17.48 9.37
CA ALA A 104 1.91 18.85 9.82
C ALA A 104 3.16 19.46 9.17
N PRO A 105 3.12 20.72 8.70
CA PRO A 105 4.33 21.39 8.23
C PRO A 105 5.34 21.50 9.38
N VAL A 106 6.62 21.34 9.04
CA VAL A 106 7.72 21.51 10.01
C VAL A 106 7.95 23.02 10.17
N PRO A 107 7.94 23.56 11.39
CA PRO A 107 8.28 24.97 11.63
C PRO A 107 9.73 25.27 11.23
N ASP A 108 10.01 26.50 10.79
CA ASP A 108 11.37 26.92 10.39
C ASP A 108 12.41 26.76 11.51
N THR A 109 11.99 26.94 12.77
CA THR A 109 12.80 26.74 13.96
C THR A 109 12.16 25.69 14.89
N PRO A 110 12.34 24.38 14.59
CA PRO A 110 11.76 23.33 15.41
C PRO A 110 12.54 23.21 16.74
N HIS A 111 11.81 23.08 17.85
CA HIS A 111 12.43 22.75 19.13
C HIS A 111 13.11 21.36 19.05
N PRO A 112 14.20 21.07 19.78
CA PRO A 112 14.89 19.77 19.71
C PRO A 112 14.00 18.55 20.04
N SER A 113 12.95 18.75 20.84
CA SER A 113 11.95 17.72 21.16
C SER A 113 10.74 17.70 20.21
N TYR A 114 10.74 18.52 19.15
CA TYR A 114 9.66 18.59 18.18
C TYR A 114 9.48 17.24 17.49
N ARG A 115 8.24 16.73 17.55
CA ARG A 115 7.83 15.53 16.84
C ARG A 115 6.68 15.91 15.90
N ARG A 116 6.86 15.66 14.62
CA ARG A 116 5.89 16.01 13.57
C ARG A 116 4.52 15.36 13.81
N LEU A 117 4.50 14.18 14.42
CA LEU A 117 3.30 13.41 14.75
C LEU A 117 2.58 13.84 16.03
N SER A 118 3.10 14.82 16.80
CA SER A 118 2.42 15.28 18.02
C SER A 118 1.12 16.05 17.74
N ARG A 119 0.92 16.53 16.51
CA ARG A 119 -0.29 17.22 16.07
C ARG A 119 -1.22 16.28 15.32
N TYR A 120 -2.00 15.50 16.08
CA TYR A 120 -2.95 14.52 15.54
C TYR A 120 -4.04 15.15 14.64
N ASP A 121 -4.34 16.44 14.83
CA ASP A 121 -5.28 17.22 14.02
C ASP A 121 -4.69 17.64 12.66
N GLN A 122 -3.38 17.49 12.45
CA GLN A 122 -2.69 17.86 11.22
C GLN A 122 -2.06 16.66 10.50
N THR A 123 -2.37 15.45 10.96
CA THR A 123 -1.93 14.19 10.37
C THR A 123 -3.06 13.51 9.61
N GLY A 124 -2.75 12.96 8.44
CA GLY A 124 -3.67 12.16 7.64
C GLY A 124 -4.01 10.84 8.32
N LEU A 125 -5.11 10.22 7.86
CA LEU A 125 -5.72 9.03 8.46
C LEU A 125 -4.70 7.91 8.74
N ILE A 126 -3.78 7.63 7.81
CA ILE A 126 -2.91 6.45 7.90
C ILE A 126 -1.92 6.55 9.06
N TRP A 127 -1.48 7.77 9.39
CA TRP A 127 -0.60 8.01 10.54
C TRP A 127 -1.25 7.71 11.89
N LEU A 128 -2.58 7.63 11.92
CA LEU A 128 -3.38 7.33 13.11
C LEU A 128 -3.75 5.86 13.22
N LEU A 129 -3.55 5.02 12.20
CA LEU A 129 -4.02 3.64 12.27
C LEU A 129 -3.24 2.86 13.32
N GLU A 130 -1.91 2.86 13.28
CA GLU A 130 -1.07 2.18 14.27
C GLU A 130 -1.50 0.72 14.48
N ARG A 131 -1.64 -0.04 13.38
CA ARG A 131 -2.21 -1.42 13.33
C ARG A 131 -3.71 -1.53 13.62
N ARG A 132 -4.43 -0.43 13.80
CA ARG A 132 -5.88 -0.46 13.99
C ARG A 132 -6.60 -0.46 12.63
N PRO A 133 -7.50 -1.41 12.38
CA PRO A 133 -8.18 -1.48 11.10
C PRO A 133 -9.25 -0.39 10.97
N VAL A 134 -9.38 0.16 9.76
CA VAL A 134 -10.54 0.95 9.35
C VAL A 134 -11.68 -0.01 9.03
N VAL A 135 -12.75 0.06 9.83
CA VAL A 135 -13.89 -0.86 9.72
C VAL A 135 -15.06 -0.27 8.94
N ALA A 136 -15.09 1.05 8.75
CA ALA A 136 -16.05 1.72 7.88
C ALA A 136 -15.43 3.00 7.31
N LEU A 137 -15.75 3.30 6.07
CA LEU A 137 -15.34 4.51 5.37
C LEU A 137 -16.58 5.16 4.75
N THR A 138 -16.79 6.44 5.01
CA THR A 138 -17.84 7.27 4.40
C THR A 138 -17.19 8.43 3.65
N GLU A 139 -17.97 9.31 3.01
CA GLU A 139 -17.44 10.52 2.35
C GLU A 139 -16.66 11.44 3.31
N ALA A 140 -17.08 11.50 4.57
CA ALA A 140 -16.55 12.46 5.53
C ALA A 140 -15.73 11.82 6.67
N THR A 141 -15.88 10.51 6.91
CA THR A 141 -15.34 9.87 8.12
C THR A 141 -14.77 8.49 7.88
N ALA A 142 -13.79 8.12 8.70
CA ALA A 142 -13.25 6.77 8.81
C ALA A 142 -13.42 6.28 10.25
N SER A 143 -14.03 5.11 10.41
CA SER A 143 -14.20 4.45 11.70
C SER A 143 -13.06 3.48 11.94
N ILE A 144 -12.29 3.71 13.00
CA ILE A 144 -11.10 2.94 13.37
C ILE A 144 -11.43 2.11 14.60
N ARG A 145 -11.16 0.79 14.55
CA ARG A 145 -11.38 -0.11 15.69
C ARG A 145 -10.16 -0.13 16.61
N ASN A 146 -10.36 0.22 17.87
CA ASN A 146 -9.32 0.10 18.90
C ASN A 146 -9.19 -1.36 19.38
N PRO A 147 -8.02 -1.74 19.93
CA PRO A 147 -7.83 -3.07 20.52
C PRO A 147 -8.83 -3.41 21.63
N SER A 148 -9.30 -2.40 22.38
CA SER A 148 -10.34 -2.55 23.40
C SER A 148 -11.75 -2.79 22.85
N GLY A 149 -11.93 -2.75 21.53
CA GLY A 149 -13.23 -2.87 20.87
C GLY A 149 -13.98 -1.56 20.68
N SER A 150 -13.53 -0.44 21.27
CA SER A 150 -14.13 0.87 21.02
C SER A 150 -13.84 1.37 19.60
N ILE A 151 -14.70 2.25 19.08
CA ILE A 151 -14.53 2.86 17.75
C ILE A 151 -14.12 4.31 17.91
N THR A 152 -13.00 4.68 17.27
CA THR A 152 -12.59 6.08 17.09
C THR A 152 -12.99 6.54 15.70
N VAL A 153 -13.64 7.69 15.60
CA VAL A 153 -14.04 8.28 14.31
C VAL A 153 -13.03 9.35 13.92
N PHE A 154 -12.29 9.10 12.85
CA PHE A 154 -11.53 10.13 12.16
C PHE A 154 -12.46 10.89 11.22
N ARG A 155 -12.35 12.23 11.22
CA ARG A 155 -13.09 13.09 10.29
C ARG A 155 -12.09 13.69 9.33
N LYS A 156 -12.40 13.61 8.03
CA LYS A 156 -11.66 14.33 7.00
C LYS A 156 -11.75 15.82 7.33
N ASN A 157 -10.62 16.44 7.67
CA ASN A 157 -10.57 17.86 8.00
C ASN A 157 -10.93 18.69 6.76
N ASN A 158 -12.16 19.18 6.73
CA ASN A 158 -12.66 20.10 5.73
C ASN A 158 -11.89 21.43 5.86
N ARG A 159 -10.70 21.54 5.24
CA ARG A 159 -10.02 22.83 5.04
C ARG A 159 -10.79 23.56 3.93
N PRO A 160 -11.71 24.51 4.21
CA PRO A 160 -12.52 25.14 3.18
C PRO A 160 -11.76 26.25 2.45
N ALA A 161 -10.47 26.45 2.73
CA ALA A 161 -9.70 27.63 2.34
C ALA A 161 -8.56 27.38 1.33
N TYR A 162 -8.30 26.14 0.95
CA TYR A 162 -7.39 25.85 -0.15
C TYR A 162 -8.24 25.38 -1.33
N GLY A 163 -8.08 26.03 -2.49
CA GLY A 163 -8.79 25.70 -3.73
C GLY A 163 -8.63 24.24 -4.17
N PRO A 164 -9.13 23.84 -5.35
CA PRO A 164 -9.19 22.44 -5.77
C PRO A 164 -7.89 21.72 -5.41
N PRO A 165 -7.90 20.71 -4.52
CA PRO A 165 -6.68 20.11 -4.03
C PRO A 165 -5.97 19.46 -5.20
N GLY A 166 -4.95 20.13 -5.73
CA GLY A 166 -3.96 19.48 -6.56
C GLY A 166 -3.29 18.40 -5.72
N ASP A 167 -3.05 17.23 -6.31
CA ASP A 167 -2.37 16.08 -5.69
C ASP A 167 -0.88 16.38 -5.40
N GLY A 168 -0.60 17.52 -4.76
CA GLY A 168 0.71 18.14 -4.61
C GLY A 168 1.59 17.44 -3.58
N LEU A 169 2.78 17.08 -4.01
CA LEU A 169 3.88 16.48 -3.24
C LEU A 169 4.48 17.41 -2.17
N ASP A 170 3.96 18.63 -2.02
CA ASP A 170 4.57 19.71 -1.23
C ASP A 170 4.70 19.38 0.27
N ASP A 171 3.90 18.44 0.79
CA ASP A 171 3.97 18.00 2.19
C ASP A 171 5.18 17.08 2.51
N PHE A 172 5.88 16.57 1.49
CA PHE A 172 6.99 15.60 1.64
C PHE A 172 8.40 16.17 1.41
N LYS A 173 8.54 17.51 1.37
CA LYS A 173 9.88 18.13 1.36
C LYS A 173 10.69 17.82 2.62
#